data_AF-A0A7C3UVL5-F1
#
_entry.id   AF-A0A7C3UVL5-F1
#
_cell.length_a   1.000
_cell.length_b   1.000
_cell.length_c   1.000
_cell.angle_alpha   90.00
_cell.angle_beta   90.00
_cell.angle_gamma   90.00
#
_symmetry.space_group_name_H-M   'P 1'
#
loop_
_entity.id
_entity.type
_entity.pdbx_description
1 polymer ?
#
loop_
_entity_poly.entity_id
_entity_poly.type
_entity_poly.pdbx_seq_one_letter_code
_entity_poly.pdbx_strand_id
1 'polypeptide(L)'
;MFTISGKKTVSKTGELVRLHVVAESDGARDQAVKLAVRDDIVRMLSGHLGRLTSGDEAFAWLERRRRLIERIARRRLRLEGVGYTAKVTLGRFPFPRRVYRGPAGRLVVPRGVYRAVRVELGRAAGRNWWCVLFPPLCLLGVSPGGAAALMAGTPATLELHFKVVDIVRKLWGA
;
A
#
# COMPACT_ATOMS: atom_id res chain seq x y z
N MET A 1 -7.37 1.11 -35.14
CA MET A 1 -8.01 -0.14 -34.65
C MET A 1 -6.92 -0.91 -33.90
N PHE A 2 -6.90 -0.87 -32.57
CA PHE A 2 -5.83 -1.48 -31.77
C PHE A 2 -6.22 -2.89 -31.34
N THR A 3 -5.58 -3.89 -31.94
CA THR A 3 -5.70 -5.30 -31.58
C THR A 3 -4.90 -5.56 -30.30
N ILE A 4 -5.58 -6.03 -29.25
CA ILE A 4 -4.93 -6.44 -27.99
C ILE A 4 -4.52 -7.90 -28.13
N SER A 5 -3.23 -8.16 -28.29
CA SER A 5 -2.64 -9.50 -28.19
C SER A 5 -1.43 -9.48 -27.26
N GLY A 6 -1.33 -10.49 -26.37
CA GLY A 6 -0.08 -10.87 -25.72
C GLY A 6 0.06 -10.47 -24.24
N LYS A 7 0.30 -11.48 -23.39
CA LYS A 7 0.63 -11.39 -21.96
C LYS A 7 1.75 -10.34 -21.72
N LYS A 8 1.43 -9.17 -21.14
CA LYS A 8 2.43 -8.17 -20.73
C LYS A 8 3.17 -8.62 -19.47
N THR A 9 4.35 -9.19 -19.66
CA THR A 9 5.37 -9.34 -18.61
C THR A 9 6.09 -7.99 -18.48
N VAL A 10 6.17 -7.41 -17.28
CA VAL A 10 7.03 -6.22 -17.06
C VAL A 10 8.48 -6.70 -17.13
N SER A 11 9.11 -6.46 -18.28
CA SER A 11 10.44 -6.96 -18.64
C SER A 11 11.58 -6.12 -18.04
N LYS A 12 11.35 -4.84 -17.71
CA LYS A 12 12.40 -3.94 -17.19
C LYS A 12 12.35 -3.81 -15.66
N THR A 13 13.14 -4.63 -14.96
CA THR A 13 13.29 -4.55 -13.49
C THR A 13 13.86 -3.21 -13.02
N GLY A 14 14.62 -2.52 -13.87
CA GLY A 14 15.21 -1.20 -13.59
C GLY A 14 14.19 -0.09 -13.40
N GLU A 15 12.99 -0.21 -13.96
CA GLU A 15 11.96 0.83 -13.84
C GLU A 15 11.13 0.69 -12.56
N LEU A 16 11.15 -0.48 -11.91
CA LEU A 16 10.32 -0.71 -10.73
C LEU A 16 10.95 -0.14 -9.46
N VAL A 17 10.13 0.58 -8.69
CA VAL A 17 10.42 0.89 -7.28
C VAL A 17 9.37 0.23 -6.42
N ARG A 18 9.80 -0.54 -5.42
CA ARG A 18 8.92 -1.38 -4.60
C ARG A 18 8.80 -0.87 -3.17
N LEU A 19 7.79 -1.37 -2.45
CA LEU A 19 7.62 -1.17 -1.02
C LEU A 19 7.49 -2.53 -0.36
N HIS A 20 8.10 -2.68 0.80
CA HIS A 20 7.76 -3.77 1.68
C HIS A 20 7.77 -3.36 3.15
N VAL A 21 6.79 -3.86 3.88
CA VAL A 21 6.59 -3.57 5.30
C VAL A 21 6.63 -4.88 6.07
N VAL A 22 7.60 -5.01 6.98
CA VAL A 22 7.81 -6.20 7.81
C VAL A 22 7.22 -5.94 9.19
N ALA A 23 6.29 -6.79 9.62
CA ALA A 23 5.63 -6.67 10.91
C ALA A 23 6.56 -7.03 12.07
N GLU A 24 6.23 -6.54 13.27
CA GLU A 24 6.88 -6.92 14.53
C GLU A 24 6.87 -8.45 14.73
N SER A 25 5.69 -9.06 14.58
CA SER A 25 5.47 -10.50 14.72
C SER A 25 4.36 -10.99 13.78
N ASP A 26 4.07 -12.29 13.80
CA ASP A 26 2.95 -12.90 13.07
C ASP A 26 1.60 -12.85 13.76
N GLY A 27 1.55 -12.31 14.99
CA GLY A 27 0.33 -12.10 15.74
C GLY A 27 -0.66 -11.19 15.00
N ALA A 28 -1.96 -11.46 15.16
CA ALA A 28 -3.02 -10.76 14.42
C ALA A 28 -2.94 -9.23 14.60
N ARG A 29 -2.64 -8.74 15.81
CA ARG A 29 -2.47 -7.31 16.10
C ARG A 29 -1.34 -6.69 15.29
N ASP A 30 -0.15 -7.29 15.31
CA ASP A 30 1.02 -6.74 14.59
C ASP A 30 0.84 -6.80 13.07
N GLN A 31 0.12 -7.81 12.57
CA GLN A 31 -0.25 -7.90 11.17
C GLN A 31 -1.23 -6.78 10.78
N ALA A 32 -2.21 -6.45 11.62
CA ALA A 32 -3.13 -5.33 11.42
C ALA A 32 -2.41 -3.98 11.47
N VAL A 33 -1.54 -3.77 12.48
CA VAL A 33 -0.71 -2.56 12.59
C VAL A 33 0.15 -2.34 11.35
N LYS A 34 0.79 -3.40 10.82
CA LYS A 34 1.53 -3.33 9.55
C LYS A 34 0.67 -2.83 8.40
N LEU A 35 -0.55 -3.34 8.26
CA LEU A 35 -1.46 -2.92 7.17
C LEU A 35 -1.87 -1.46 7.34
N ALA A 36 -2.12 -1.00 8.56
CA ALA A 36 -2.43 0.40 8.84
C ALA A 36 -1.23 1.33 8.56
N VAL A 37 -0.01 0.92 8.93
CA VAL A 37 1.23 1.65 8.60
C VAL A 37 1.41 1.75 7.08
N ARG A 38 1.20 0.64 6.37
CA ARG A 38 1.22 0.61 4.91
C ARG A 38 0.23 1.62 4.35
N ASP A 39 -1.02 1.61 4.81
CA ASP A 39 -2.07 2.46 4.25
C ASP A 39 -1.75 3.94 4.41
N ASP A 40 -1.23 4.34 5.59
CA ASP A 40 -0.79 5.70 5.85
C ASP A 40 0.38 6.13 4.96
N ILE A 41 1.36 5.24 4.75
CA ILE A 41 2.48 5.51 3.84
C ILE A 41 1.98 5.65 2.41
N VAL A 42 1.22 4.66 1.92
CA VAL A 42 0.74 4.63 0.54
C VAL A 42 -0.08 5.89 0.25
N ARG A 43 -1.06 6.20 1.11
CA ARG A 43 -1.91 7.40 1.00
C ARG A 43 -1.12 8.70 0.87
N MET A 44 -0.03 8.85 1.64
CA MET A 44 0.83 10.04 1.53
C MET A 44 1.57 10.09 0.19
N LEU A 45 2.09 8.95 -0.28
CA LEU A 45 2.89 8.90 -1.50
C LEU A 45 2.01 9.02 -2.76
N SER A 46 0.73 8.62 -2.67
CA SER A 46 -0.20 8.52 -3.81
C SER A 46 -0.22 9.75 -4.70
N GLY A 47 -0.39 10.94 -4.11
CA GLY A 47 -0.57 12.18 -4.88
C GLY A 47 0.67 12.63 -5.66
N HIS A 48 1.85 12.10 -5.30
CA HIS A 48 3.11 12.49 -5.93
C HIS A 48 3.62 11.43 -6.90
N LEU A 49 3.50 10.13 -6.55
CA LEU A 49 4.00 9.03 -7.39
C LEU A 49 3.37 9.02 -8.79
N GLY A 50 2.12 9.49 -8.93
CA GLY A 50 1.45 9.61 -10.22
C GLY A 50 2.01 10.69 -11.16
N ARG A 51 2.86 11.59 -10.65
CA ARG A 51 3.49 12.67 -11.45
C ARG A 51 4.92 12.35 -11.89
N LEU A 52 5.50 11.27 -11.36
CA LEU A 52 6.87 10.88 -11.66
C LEU A 52 6.89 10.09 -12.96
N THR A 53 7.98 10.22 -13.71
CA THR A 53 8.08 9.70 -15.08
C THR A 53 8.97 8.48 -15.20
N SER A 54 9.82 8.21 -14.19
CA SER A 54 10.75 7.09 -14.19
C SER A 54 10.99 6.49 -12.79
N GLY A 55 11.48 5.24 -12.77
CA GLY A 55 11.89 4.58 -11.54
C GLY A 55 13.06 5.29 -10.84
N ASP A 56 13.95 5.93 -11.60
CA ASP A 56 15.08 6.70 -11.06
C ASP A 56 14.59 7.95 -10.33
N GLU A 57 13.71 8.70 -10.98
CA GLU A 57 13.07 9.88 -10.40
C GLU A 57 12.28 9.50 -9.13
N ALA A 58 11.50 8.42 -9.20
CA ALA A 58 10.75 7.89 -8.06
C ALA A 58 11.65 7.49 -6.89
N PHE A 59 12.74 6.76 -7.15
CA PHE A 59 13.64 6.33 -6.10
C PHE A 59 14.36 7.52 -5.45
N ALA A 60 14.87 8.46 -6.23
CA ALA A 60 15.52 9.67 -5.72
C ALA A 60 14.54 10.55 -4.91
N TRP A 61 13.29 10.65 -5.36
CA TRP A 61 12.25 11.39 -4.65
C TRP A 61 11.91 10.76 -3.29
N LEU A 62 11.85 9.42 -3.23
CA LEU A 62 11.63 8.66 -2.00
C LEU A 62 12.83 8.77 -1.04
N GLU A 63 14.07 8.76 -1.55
CA GLU A 63 15.29 8.90 -0.75
C GLU A 63 15.30 10.20 0.03
N ARG A 64 14.99 11.32 -0.65
CA ARG A 64 14.86 12.65 -0.02
C ARG A 64 13.75 12.71 1.04
N ARG A 65 12.80 11.78 1.00
CA ARG A 65 11.63 11.70 1.91
C ARG A 65 11.70 10.55 2.89
N ARG A 66 12.82 9.82 2.98
CA ARG A 66 13.00 8.70 3.90
C ARG A 66 12.59 9.03 5.33
N ARG A 67 13.06 10.18 5.84
CA ARG A 67 12.74 10.66 7.19
C ARG A 67 11.24 10.96 7.37
N LEU A 68 10.56 11.45 6.33
CA LEU A 68 9.13 11.69 6.36
C LEU A 68 8.35 10.37 6.42
N ILE A 69 8.71 9.38 5.61
CA ILE A 69 8.10 8.04 5.61
C ILE A 69 8.25 7.40 7.01
N GLU A 70 9.43 7.50 7.60
CA GLU A 70 9.69 6.99 8.95
C GLU A 70 8.83 7.69 10.02
N ARG A 71 8.68 9.01 9.94
CA ARG A 71 7.79 9.76 10.84
C ARG A 71 6.34 9.33 10.72
N ILE A 72 5.86 9.08 9.49
CA ILE A 72 4.47 8.61 9.25
C ILE A 72 4.27 7.23 9.88
N ALA A 73 5.19 6.30 9.63
CA ALA A 73 5.13 4.97 10.24
C ALA A 73 5.10 5.06 11.76
N ARG A 74 6.03 5.82 12.37
CA ARG A 74 6.06 6.02 13.83
C ARG A 74 4.80 6.69 14.38
N ARG A 75 4.21 7.64 13.65
CA ARG A 75 2.94 8.25 14.04
C ARG A 75 1.83 7.21 14.08
N ARG A 76 1.73 6.34 13.07
CA ARG A 76 0.73 5.25 13.10
C ARG A 76 0.97 4.30 14.27
N LEU A 77 2.20 3.89 14.52
CA LEU A 77 2.52 3.02 15.67
C LEU A 77 2.07 3.62 17.01
N ARG A 78 2.28 4.94 17.21
CA ARG A 78 1.77 5.63 18.40
C ARG A 78 0.25 5.62 18.50
N LEU A 79 -0.45 5.80 17.39
CA LEU A 79 -1.93 5.74 17.36
C LEU A 79 -2.47 4.33 17.68
N GLU A 80 -1.72 3.28 17.33
CA GLU A 80 -2.05 1.89 17.66
C GLU A 80 -1.70 1.50 19.11
N GLY A 81 -1.07 2.41 19.86
CA GLY A 81 -0.64 2.18 21.24
C GLY A 81 0.38 1.05 21.39
N VAL A 82 1.24 0.82 20.38
CA VAL A 82 2.29 -0.21 20.46
C VAL A 82 3.62 0.35 20.98
N GLY A 83 4.37 -0.46 21.74
CA GLY A 83 5.60 -0.05 22.41
C GLY A 83 6.88 -0.09 21.54
N TYR A 84 6.77 -0.37 20.25
CA TYR A 84 7.90 -0.45 19.32
C TYR A 84 7.90 0.69 18.29
N THR A 85 9.04 0.86 17.62
CA THR A 85 9.25 1.92 16.62
C THR A 85 9.33 1.36 15.20
N ALA A 86 9.48 2.25 14.22
CA ALA A 86 9.74 1.90 12.82
C ALA A 86 11.11 2.39 12.37
N LYS A 87 11.75 1.61 11.49
CA LYS A 87 12.97 1.96 10.75
C LYS A 87 12.69 1.92 9.25
N VAL A 88 13.09 2.97 8.53
CA VAL A 88 12.94 3.03 7.07
C VAL A 88 14.29 3.07 6.39
N THR A 89 14.52 2.10 5.49
CA THR A 89 15.73 1.99 4.67
C THR A 89 15.35 1.96 3.20
N LEU A 90 16.12 2.65 2.36
CA LEU A 90 16.02 2.54 0.91
C LEU A 90 17.25 1.83 0.38
N GLY A 91 17.08 1.02 -0.65
CA GLY A 91 18.17 0.23 -1.21
C GLY A 91 17.67 -0.83 -2.16
N ARG A 92 18.49 -1.87 -2.36
CA ARG A 92 18.15 -3.03 -3.19
C ARG A 92 17.88 -4.23 -2.30
N PHE A 93 16.72 -4.86 -2.45
CA PHE A 93 16.29 -5.98 -1.60
C PHE A 93 15.73 -7.14 -2.43
N PRO A 94 15.82 -8.39 -1.93
CA PRO A 94 15.18 -9.53 -2.57
C PRO A 94 13.66 -9.45 -2.39
N PHE A 95 12.93 -9.72 -3.46
CA PHE A 95 11.48 -9.84 -3.44
C PHE A 95 11.05 -11.17 -4.06
N PRO A 96 9.98 -11.80 -3.53
CA PRO A 96 9.37 -12.95 -4.16
C PRO A 96 8.64 -12.53 -5.43
N ARG A 97 8.32 -13.55 -6.26
CA ARG A 97 7.38 -13.39 -7.38
C ARG A 97 6.04 -12.90 -6.84
N ARG A 98 5.45 -11.89 -7.49
CA ARG A 98 4.14 -11.34 -7.14
C ARG A 98 3.25 -11.24 -8.37
N VAL A 99 1.95 -11.36 -8.12
CA VAL A 99 0.92 -11.33 -9.13
C VAL A 99 -0.10 -10.27 -8.73
N TYR A 100 -0.32 -9.31 -9.62
CA TYR A 100 -1.19 -8.16 -9.46
C TYR A 100 -2.33 -8.30 -10.49
N ARG A 101 -3.59 -8.07 -10.08
CA ARG A 101 -4.77 -8.16 -10.95
C ARG A 101 -5.39 -6.78 -11.13
N GLY A 102 -5.48 -6.30 -12.36
CA GLY A 102 -6.15 -5.04 -12.69
C GLY A 102 -7.17 -5.20 -13.82
N PRO A 103 -7.82 -4.10 -14.24
CA PRO A 103 -8.84 -4.11 -15.29
C PRO A 103 -8.30 -4.63 -16.63
N ALA A 104 -7.03 -4.32 -16.94
CA ALA A 104 -6.33 -4.77 -18.14
C ALA A 104 -5.73 -6.19 -18.03
N GLY A 105 -6.14 -6.97 -17.03
CA GLY A 105 -5.68 -8.34 -16.79
C GLY A 105 -4.65 -8.48 -15.68
N ARG A 106 -3.83 -9.53 -15.77
CA ARG A 106 -2.90 -9.93 -14.69
C ARG A 106 -1.47 -9.53 -15.02
N LEU A 107 -0.88 -8.74 -14.14
CA LEU A 107 0.53 -8.40 -14.18
C LEU A 107 1.33 -9.36 -13.27
N VAL A 108 2.40 -9.93 -13.82
CA VAL A 108 3.34 -10.77 -13.07
C VAL A 108 4.64 -10.00 -12.90
N VAL A 109 5.06 -9.82 -11.64
CA VAL A 109 6.37 -9.27 -11.28
C VAL A 109 7.23 -10.45 -10.81
N PRO A 110 8.35 -10.77 -11.48
CA PRO A 110 9.17 -11.93 -11.14
C PRO A 110 9.84 -11.80 -9.76
N ARG A 111 10.43 -12.91 -9.30
CA ARG A 111 11.36 -12.90 -8.16
C ARG A 111 12.63 -12.18 -8.61
N GLY A 112 13.25 -11.41 -7.72
CA GLY A 112 14.50 -10.71 -8.04
C GLY A 112 14.89 -9.68 -7.00
N VAL A 113 15.97 -8.94 -7.28
CA VAL A 113 16.46 -7.85 -6.44
C VAL A 113 16.02 -6.52 -7.04
N TYR A 114 15.28 -5.73 -6.26
CA TYR A 114 14.66 -4.48 -6.71
C TYR A 114 15.04 -3.31 -5.82
N ARG A 115 15.04 -2.11 -6.40
CA ARG A 115 15.02 -0.88 -5.61
C ARG A 115 13.74 -0.80 -4.81
N ALA A 116 13.84 -0.55 -3.52
CA ALA A 116 12.67 -0.49 -2.67
C ALA A 116 12.86 0.37 -1.42
N VAL A 117 11.70 0.77 -0.89
CA VAL A 117 11.55 1.24 0.49
C VAL A 117 11.26 0.01 1.36
N ARG A 118 12.11 -0.22 2.37
CA ARG A 118 11.92 -1.22 3.42
C ARG A 118 11.47 -0.52 4.69
N VAL A 119 10.34 -0.96 5.24
CA VAL A 119 9.82 -0.47 6.51
C VAL A 119 9.80 -1.64 7.49
N GLU A 120 10.62 -1.56 8.52
CA GLU A 120 10.75 -2.57 9.57
C GLU A 120 10.05 -2.06 10.83
N LEU A 121 9.07 -2.82 11.33
CA LEU A 121 8.34 -2.51 12.56
C LEU A 121 8.94 -3.35 13.69
N GLY A 122 9.42 -2.67 14.73
CA GLY A 122 10.17 -3.26 15.86
C GLY A 122 11.25 -4.25 15.43
N ARG A 123 11.15 -5.51 15.86
CA ARG A 123 12.07 -6.63 15.54
C ARG A 123 11.96 -7.13 14.11
N ALA A 124 10.94 -6.74 13.36
CA ALA A 124 10.71 -7.18 11.98
C ALA A 124 10.69 -8.72 11.81
N ALA A 125 10.16 -9.44 12.80
CA ALA A 125 10.14 -10.92 12.81
C ALA A 125 8.88 -11.52 12.18
N GLY A 126 7.90 -10.69 11.81
CA GLY A 126 6.63 -11.13 11.24
C GLY A 126 6.61 -11.18 9.70
N ARG A 127 5.48 -11.63 9.17
CA ARG A 127 5.22 -11.68 7.74
C ARG A 127 5.38 -10.32 7.08
N ASN A 128 5.97 -10.36 5.90
CA ASN A 128 6.23 -9.20 5.06
C ASN A 128 5.05 -8.91 4.11
N TRP A 129 4.68 -7.64 3.95
CA TRP A 129 3.73 -7.15 2.96
C TRP A 129 4.48 -6.50 1.79
N TRP A 130 4.10 -6.79 0.54
CA TRP A 130 4.89 -6.45 -0.64
C TRP A 130 4.08 -5.71 -1.70
N CYS A 131 4.65 -4.66 -2.29
CA CYS A 131 3.98 -3.88 -3.33
C CYS A 131 4.95 -3.16 -4.30
N VAL A 132 4.39 -2.52 -5.32
CA VAL A 132 5.10 -1.71 -6.32
C VAL A 132 4.63 -0.27 -6.22
N LEU A 133 5.54 0.63 -5.80
CA LEU A 133 5.31 2.08 -5.69
C LEU A 133 5.42 2.79 -7.03
N PHE A 134 6.31 2.33 -7.90
CA PHE A 134 6.47 2.89 -9.24
C PHE A 134 6.61 1.76 -10.28
N PRO A 135 5.78 1.76 -11.34
CA PRO A 135 4.55 2.54 -11.46
C PRO A 135 3.58 2.23 -10.30
N PRO A 136 2.66 3.12 -9.93
CA PRO A 136 1.93 3.09 -8.66
C PRO A 136 0.83 2.03 -8.56
N LEU A 137 1.20 0.74 -8.62
CA LEU A 137 0.26 -0.37 -8.53
C LEU A 137 -0.40 -0.49 -7.15
N CYS A 138 0.26 -0.02 -6.09
CA CYS A 138 -0.32 0.03 -4.74
C CYS A 138 -1.58 0.90 -4.67
N LEU A 139 -1.75 1.85 -5.60
CA LEU A 139 -2.83 2.84 -5.57
C LEU A 139 -4.08 2.38 -6.29
N LEU A 140 -3.94 1.43 -7.22
CA LEU A 140 -5.01 1.00 -8.12
C LEU A 140 -5.94 -0.05 -7.47
N GLY A 141 -5.92 -0.19 -6.14
CA GLY A 141 -6.64 -1.26 -5.43
C GLY A 141 -6.11 -2.66 -5.78
N VAL A 142 -4.93 -2.77 -6.40
CA VAL A 142 -4.39 -4.04 -6.87
C VAL A 142 -3.65 -4.75 -5.72
N SER A 143 -4.41 -5.45 -4.88
CA SER A 143 -3.84 -6.29 -3.82
C SER A 143 -3.26 -7.58 -4.40
N PRO A 144 -2.04 -8.02 -3.99
CA PRO A 144 -1.56 -9.36 -4.28
C PRO A 144 -2.41 -10.38 -3.52
N GLY A 145 -3.42 -10.97 -4.18
CA GLY A 145 -4.27 -12.02 -3.62
C GLY A 145 -5.78 -11.75 -3.53
N GLY A 146 -6.28 -10.59 -4.01
CA GLY A 146 -7.70 -10.18 -3.91
C GLY A 146 -8.06 -9.57 -2.54
N ALA A 147 -9.12 -8.80 -2.33
CA ALA A 147 -10.08 -8.13 -3.22
C ALA A 147 -9.69 -6.66 -3.45
N ALA A 148 -10.15 -6.08 -4.56
CA ALA A 148 -9.96 -4.66 -4.87
C ALA A 148 -10.93 -3.82 -4.03
N ALA A 149 -10.42 -2.94 -3.18
CA ALA A 149 -11.17 -1.74 -2.79
C ALA A 149 -11.00 -0.76 -3.95
N LEU A 150 -12.01 -0.65 -4.81
CA LEU A 150 -12.09 0.44 -5.78
C LEU A 150 -12.21 1.75 -4.99
N MET A 151 -11.24 2.64 -5.15
CA MET A 151 -11.48 4.07 -5.02
C MET A 151 -11.46 4.64 -6.43
N ALA A 152 -12.63 4.61 -7.09
CA ALA A 152 -12.91 5.53 -8.19
C ALA A 152 -13.31 6.89 -7.59
N GLY A 153 -12.90 7.97 -8.25
CA GLY A 153 -12.80 9.30 -7.65
C GLY A 153 -14.09 10.07 -7.38
N THR A 154 -13.86 11.20 -6.67
CA THR A 154 -14.69 12.38 -6.33
C THR A 154 -15.74 12.26 -5.20
N PRO A 155 -15.88 13.31 -4.35
CA PRO A 155 -16.59 13.22 -3.08
C PRO A 155 -18.09 13.37 -3.32
N ALA A 156 -18.82 12.27 -3.20
CA ALA A 156 -20.23 12.35 -2.87
C ALA A 156 -20.31 12.38 -1.34
N THR A 157 -20.88 13.47 -0.81
CA THR A 157 -21.27 13.64 0.58
C THR A 157 -21.87 12.34 1.12
N LEU A 158 -21.19 11.71 2.07
CA LEU A 158 -21.74 10.58 2.80
C LEU A 158 -22.76 11.15 3.79
N GLU A 159 -24.01 11.30 3.38
CA GLU A 159 -25.10 11.33 4.35
C GLU A 159 -25.16 9.96 5.00
N LEU A 160 -24.66 9.89 6.24
CA LEU A 160 -24.88 8.77 7.14
C LEU A 160 -26.35 8.81 7.58
N HIS A 161 -27.25 8.29 6.75
CA HIS A 161 -28.58 7.92 7.21
C HIS A 161 -28.45 6.64 8.05
N PHE A 162 -28.25 6.83 9.35
CA PHE A 162 -28.42 5.79 10.36
C PHE A 162 -29.87 5.32 10.34
N LYS A 163 -30.14 4.19 9.69
CA LYS A 163 -31.36 3.38 9.93
C LYS A 163 -31.31 2.76 11.33
N VAL A 164 -31.41 3.59 12.36
CA VAL A 164 -31.66 3.16 13.75
C VAL A 164 -32.81 3.95 14.39
N VAL A 165 -33.40 4.95 13.71
CA VAL A 165 -34.47 5.79 14.30
C VAL A 165 -35.88 5.48 13.79
N ASP A 166 -36.10 4.38 13.05
CA ASP A 166 -37.46 3.97 12.63
C ASP A 166 -38.10 2.87 13.50
N ILE A 167 -37.37 2.32 14.48
CA ILE A 167 -37.95 1.38 15.46
C ILE A 167 -38.47 2.11 16.72
N VAL A 168 -37.96 3.31 17.02
CA VAL A 168 -38.33 4.03 18.25
C VAL A 168 -39.54 4.96 18.08
N ARG A 169 -39.93 5.35 16.85
CA ARG A 169 -41.15 6.16 16.59
C ARG A 169 -42.44 5.37 16.40
N LYS A 170 -42.39 4.03 16.39
CA LYS A 170 -43.58 3.16 16.31
C LYS A 170 -43.94 2.47 17.63
N LEU A 171 -43.24 2.77 18.72
CA LEU A 171 -43.52 2.21 20.06
C LEU A 171 -43.78 3.26 21.15
N TRP A 172 -43.75 4.55 20.83
CA TRP A 172 -44.31 5.59 21.71
C TRP A 172 -44.92 6.73 20.88
N GLY A 173 -46.24 6.71 20.80
CA GLY A 173 -47.08 7.74 20.20
C GLY A 173 -48.51 7.49 20.62
N ALA A 174 -48.84 7.95 21.83
CA ALA A 174 -50.17 8.44 22.15
C ALA A 174 -50.38 9.79 21.45
#